data_AF-A0A4Q5WJT0-F1
#
_entry.id   AF-A0A4Q5WJT0-F1
#
_cell.length_a   1.000
_cell.length_b   1.000
_cell.length_c   1.000
_cell.angle_alpha   90.00
_cell.angle_beta   90.00
_cell.angle_gamma   90.00
#
_symmetry.space_group_name_H-M   'P 1'
#
loop_
_entity.id
_entity.type
_entity.pdbx_description
1 polymer ?
#
loop_
_entity_poly.entity_id
_entity_poly.type
_entity_poly.pdbx_seq_one_letter_code
_entity_poly.pdbx_strand_id
1 'polypeptide(L)'
;MTKTMFRGMFFNPFSNEDYSLVGLCLFGNDSIARMDTEFPDAVRAVQDAVERATDEDAGVRLALGQQLGHTSGVDAFIDRLHAVLRNRQDSLSAALGGRESEGFKAFFPNGLATYYNLPKREAPAVMRALTQAVNTYSARLDAETKSVLLGLEEEWTRVRGAQQKKMGEVATGKVKKMTAREQLEEALWNACLVVLAKYQGQPEKCLSYFREHLLRELSHAGREEGAEEAEG
;
A
#
# COMPACT_ATOMS: atom_id res chain seq x y z
N MET A 1 13.33 38.04 -8.02
CA MET A 1 14.72 37.94 -7.53
C MET A 1 15.44 36.85 -8.30
N THR A 2 16.48 37.19 -9.05
CA THR A 2 17.32 36.24 -9.79
C THR A 2 17.98 35.29 -8.78
N LYS A 3 17.56 34.02 -8.75
CA LYS A 3 18.19 32.99 -7.92
C LYS A 3 19.64 32.83 -8.40
N THR A 4 20.62 33.16 -7.56
CA THR A 4 22.02 32.84 -7.84
C THR A 4 22.17 31.31 -7.90
N MET A 5 23.07 30.79 -8.73
CA MET A 5 23.31 29.35 -8.91
C MET A 5 23.44 28.61 -7.57
N PHE A 6 24.19 29.18 -6.63
CA PHE A 6 24.39 28.62 -5.29
C PHE A 6 23.13 28.62 -4.43
N ARG A 7 22.29 29.66 -4.52
CA ARG A 7 21.05 29.71 -3.72
C ARG A 7 20.04 28.64 -4.16
N GLY A 8 20.06 28.25 -5.43
CA GLY A 8 19.24 27.14 -5.93
C GLY A 8 19.66 25.77 -5.40
N MET A 9 20.96 25.55 -5.16
CA MET A 9 21.49 24.26 -4.68
C MET A 9 21.22 23.99 -3.20
N PHE A 10 21.00 25.03 -2.40
CA PHE A 10 20.79 24.93 -0.94
C PHE A 10 19.32 24.97 -0.53
N PHE A 11 18.40 24.94 -1.50
CA PHE A 11 16.97 24.94 -1.23
C PHE A 11 16.39 23.55 -1.50
N ASN A 12 15.44 23.11 -0.67
CA ASN A 12 14.71 21.88 -0.92
C ASN A 12 13.79 22.09 -2.16
N PRO A 13 14.04 21.42 -3.30
CA PRO A 13 13.21 21.60 -4.49
C PRO A 13 11.78 21.09 -4.28
N PHE A 14 11.55 20.18 -3.34
CA PHE A 14 10.22 19.62 -3.05
C PHE A 14 9.32 20.58 -2.26
N SER A 15 9.89 21.60 -1.60
CA SER A 15 9.10 22.64 -0.92
C SER A 15 8.54 23.70 -1.88
N ASN A 16 8.37 23.34 -3.16
CA ASN A 16 7.69 24.17 -4.12
C ASN A 16 6.17 24.07 -3.90
N GLU A 17 5.51 25.21 -3.70
CA GLU A 17 4.07 25.31 -3.46
C GLU A 17 3.23 24.79 -4.65
N ASP A 18 3.80 24.80 -5.86
CA ASP A 18 3.13 24.26 -7.07
C ASP A 18 2.96 22.74 -7.05
N TYR A 19 3.73 22.02 -6.22
CA TYR A 19 3.60 20.57 -6.08
C TYR A 19 2.48 20.25 -5.10
N SER A 20 1.50 19.45 -5.52
CA SER A 20 0.46 18.97 -4.61
C SER A 20 1.01 17.90 -3.67
N LEU A 21 0.43 17.77 -2.48
CA LEU A 21 0.81 16.71 -1.53
C LEU A 21 0.60 15.31 -2.13
N VAL A 22 -0.43 15.16 -2.97
CA VAL A 22 -0.69 13.94 -3.74
C VAL A 22 0.45 13.65 -4.72
N GLY A 23 0.88 14.65 -5.50
CA GLY A 23 1.99 14.52 -6.44
C GLY A 23 3.30 14.14 -5.75
N LEU A 24 3.58 14.73 -4.58
CA LEU A 24 4.72 14.37 -3.73
C LEU A 24 4.64 12.90 -3.27
N CYS A 25 3.47 12.42 -2.86
CA CYS A 25 3.27 11.03 -2.43
C CYS A 25 3.46 10.04 -3.58
N LEU A 26 2.97 10.36 -4.77
CA LEU A 26 3.13 9.53 -5.95
C LEU A 26 4.57 9.43 -6.42
N PHE A 27 5.25 10.59 -6.46
CA PHE A 27 6.67 10.64 -6.71
C PHE A 27 7.45 9.81 -5.69
N GLY A 28 7.09 9.90 -4.40
CA GLY A 28 7.68 9.09 -3.33
C GLY A 28 7.50 7.59 -3.54
N ASN A 29 6.28 7.12 -3.82
CA ASN A 29 5.98 5.71 -4.08
C ASN A 29 6.74 5.15 -5.30
N ASP A 30 6.83 5.89 -6.40
CA ASP A 30 7.64 5.47 -7.55
C ASP A 30 9.14 5.43 -7.23
N SER A 31 9.64 6.41 -6.46
CA SER A 31 11.05 6.46 -6.04
C SER A 31 11.41 5.28 -5.13
N ILE A 32 10.54 4.92 -4.18
CA ILE A 32 10.68 3.74 -3.31
C ILE A 32 10.90 2.49 -4.16
N ALA A 33 10.02 2.22 -5.13
CA ALA A 33 10.09 1.01 -5.97
C ALA A 33 11.41 0.91 -6.77
N ARG A 34 12.02 2.06 -7.12
CA ARG A 34 13.29 2.14 -7.86
C ARG A 34 14.52 2.04 -6.96
N MET A 35 14.39 2.46 -5.70
CA MET A 35 15.50 2.59 -4.76
C MET A 35 15.61 1.42 -3.77
N ASP A 36 14.56 0.60 -3.61
CA ASP A 36 14.38 -0.42 -2.57
C ASP A 36 15.61 -1.31 -2.31
N THR A 37 16.28 -1.75 -3.38
CA THR A 37 17.44 -2.65 -3.27
C THR A 37 18.75 -1.95 -2.91
N GLU A 38 18.90 -0.68 -3.25
CA GLU A 38 20.19 0.03 -3.18
C GLU A 38 20.26 1.07 -2.06
N PHE A 39 19.12 1.57 -1.59
CA PHE A 39 19.04 2.65 -0.61
C PHE A 39 17.94 2.37 0.44
N PRO A 40 18.00 1.25 1.18
CA PRO A 40 16.92 0.81 2.06
C PRO A 40 16.57 1.82 3.16
N ASP A 41 17.56 2.56 3.68
CA ASP A 41 17.30 3.59 4.69
C ASP A 41 16.55 4.81 4.14
N ALA A 42 16.90 5.26 2.92
CA ALA A 42 16.20 6.35 2.25
C ALA A 42 14.78 5.92 1.85
N VAL A 43 14.63 4.68 1.39
CA VAL A 43 13.33 4.07 1.04
C VAL A 43 12.43 4.05 2.27
N ARG A 44 12.91 3.57 3.41
CA ARG A 44 12.16 3.55 4.67
C ARG A 44 11.73 4.96 5.10
N ALA A 45 12.64 5.94 5.05
CA ALA A 45 12.31 7.31 5.42
C ALA A 45 11.21 7.93 4.53
N VAL A 46 11.26 7.67 3.21
CA VAL A 46 10.23 8.14 2.28
C VAL A 46 8.91 7.39 2.49
N GLN A 47 8.95 6.06 2.75
CA GLN A 47 7.76 5.27 3.10
C GLN A 47 7.06 5.83 4.33
N ASP A 48 7.79 6.03 5.43
CA ASP A 48 7.24 6.55 6.68
C ASP A 48 6.57 7.92 6.48
N ALA A 49 7.17 8.77 5.64
CA ALA A 49 6.63 10.10 5.36
C ALA A 49 5.38 10.08 4.45
N VAL A 50 5.35 9.22 3.42
CA VAL A 50 4.17 9.02 2.55
C VAL A 50 3.00 8.44 3.36
N GLU A 51 3.28 7.46 4.22
CA GLU A 51 2.27 6.87 5.10
C GLU A 51 1.67 7.92 6.03
N ARG A 52 2.50 8.75 6.68
CA ARG A 52 2.03 9.85 7.51
C ARG A 52 1.17 10.84 6.73
N ALA A 53 1.56 11.22 5.50
CA ALA A 53 0.76 12.10 4.65
C ALA A 53 -0.58 11.48 4.26
N THR A 54 -0.61 10.17 4.03
CA THR A 54 -1.84 9.42 3.75
C THR A 54 -2.76 9.34 4.97
N ASP A 55 -2.19 9.19 6.17
CA ASP A 55 -2.95 9.09 7.40
C ASP A 55 -3.52 10.45 7.85
N GLU A 56 -2.79 11.55 7.61
CA GLU A 56 -3.17 12.90 8.03
C GLU A 56 -4.10 13.61 7.03
N ASP A 57 -4.10 13.24 5.74
CA ASP A 57 -4.88 13.91 4.69
C ASP A 57 -5.86 12.95 3.98
N ALA A 58 -7.16 13.21 4.16
CA ALA A 58 -8.22 12.40 3.57
C ALA A 58 -8.29 12.47 2.03
N GLY A 59 -7.88 13.61 1.43
CA GLY A 59 -7.82 13.81 -0.01
C GLY A 59 -6.65 13.04 -0.63
N VAL A 60 -5.49 13.05 0.03
CA VAL A 60 -4.34 12.20 -0.34
C VAL A 60 -4.72 10.73 -0.26
N ARG A 61 -5.35 10.30 0.84
CA ARG A 61 -5.81 8.92 0.99
C ARG A 61 -6.81 8.50 -0.08
N LEU A 62 -7.72 9.38 -0.51
CA LEU A 62 -8.68 9.08 -1.56
C LEU A 62 -8.00 9.02 -2.93
N ALA A 63 -7.14 9.99 -3.26
CA ALA A 63 -6.42 10.03 -4.53
C ALA A 63 -5.42 8.87 -4.68
N LEU A 64 -4.62 8.60 -3.64
CA LEU A 64 -3.76 7.43 -3.58
C LEU A 64 -4.59 6.15 -3.53
N GLY A 65 -5.73 6.13 -2.86
CA GLY A 65 -6.66 5.00 -2.81
C GLY A 65 -7.36 4.71 -4.14
N GLN A 66 -7.57 5.71 -5.00
CA GLN A 66 -8.07 5.55 -6.37
C GLN A 66 -6.95 5.04 -7.30
N GLN A 67 -5.71 5.47 -7.10
CA GLN A 67 -4.57 4.94 -7.87
C GLN A 67 -4.12 3.55 -7.39
N LEU A 68 -4.17 3.30 -6.07
CA LEU A 68 -4.12 1.98 -5.42
C LEU A 68 -5.45 1.23 -5.55
N GLY A 69 -6.47 1.81 -6.18
CA GLY A 69 -7.67 1.11 -6.66
C GLY A 69 -7.31 0.06 -7.72
N HIS A 70 -6.07 0.11 -8.23
CA HIS A 70 -5.45 -0.97 -8.95
C HIS A 70 -4.69 -2.01 -8.09
N THR A 71 -4.42 -1.78 -6.80
CA THR A 71 -3.96 -2.81 -5.84
C THR A 71 -4.07 -2.38 -4.36
N SER A 72 -5.24 -2.55 -3.72
CA SER A 72 -5.35 -2.41 -2.26
C SER A 72 -4.96 -3.74 -1.62
N GLY A 73 -3.98 -3.80 -0.69
CA GLY A 73 -3.48 -5.06 -0.14
C GLY A 73 -4.54 -5.94 0.56
N VAL A 74 -5.63 -5.33 1.05
CA VAL A 74 -6.78 -6.06 1.61
C VAL A 74 -7.69 -6.58 0.51
N ASP A 75 -7.97 -5.79 -0.53
CA ASP A 75 -8.83 -6.23 -1.62
C ASP A 75 -8.08 -7.25 -2.51
N ALA A 76 -6.78 -7.05 -2.73
CA ALA A 76 -5.87 -8.03 -3.34
C ALA A 76 -5.71 -9.30 -2.49
N PHE A 77 -5.79 -9.19 -1.16
CA PHE A 77 -5.86 -10.36 -0.29
C PHE A 77 -7.22 -11.08 -0.45
N ILE A 78 -8.34 -10.35 -0.51
CA ILE A 78 -9.67 -10.92 -0.73
C ILE A 78 -9.76 -11.59 -2.12
N ASP A 79 -9.20 -10.96 -3.16
CA ASP A 79 -9.10 -11.50 -4.52
C ASP A 79 -8.24 -12.77 -4.55
N ARG A 80 -7.10 -12.76 -3.85
CA ARG A 80 -6.21 -13.92 -3.73
C ARG A 80 -6.87 -15.06 -2.93
N LEU A 81 -7.53 -14.74 -1.82
CA LEU A 81 -8.32 -15.67 -1.02
C LEU A 81 -9.39 -16.34 -1.89
N HIS A 82 -10.13 -15.55 -2.67
CA HIS A 82 -11.13 -16.06 -3.59
C HIS A 82 -10.52 -16.95 -4.68
N ALA A 83 -9.41 -16.53 -5.30
CA ALA A 83 -8.72 -17.32 -6.31
C ALA A 83 -8.21 -18.66 -5.77
N VAL A 84 -7.61 -18.67 -4.57
CA VAL A 84 -7.12 -19.89 -3.90
C VAL A 84 -8.27 -20.86 -3.62
N LEU A 85 -9.37 -20.36 -3.04
CA LEU A 85 -10.51 -21.20 -2.69
C LEU A 85 -11.27 -21.71 -3.91
N ARG A 86 -11.39 -20.91 -4.97
CA ARG A 86 -11.97 -21.32 -6.24
C ARG A 86 -11.14 -22.42 -6.91
N ASN A 87 -9.82 -22.24 -6.97
CA ASN A 87 -8.92 -23.20 -7.61
C ASN A 87 -8.83 -24.53 -6.86
N ARG A 88 -9.01 -24.51 -5.53
CA ARG A 88 -8.97 -25.71 -4.68
C ARG A 88 -10.35 -26.31 -4.39
N GLN A 89 -11.43 -25.75 -4.95
CA GLN A 89 -12.78 -26.20 -4.65
C GLN A 89 -13.00 -27.68 -5.04
N ASP A 90 -12.54 -28.08 -6.23
CA ASP A 90 -12.74 -29.45 -6.71
C ASP A 90 -11.83 -30.46 -5.98
N SER A 91 -10.61 -30.07 -5.63
CA SER A 91 -9.71 -30.90 -4.83
C SER A 91 -10.21 -31.08 -3.39
N LEU A 92 -10.72 -30.02 -2.76
CA LEU A 92 -11.38 -30.09 -1.46
C LEU A 92 -12.65 -30.95 -1.53
N SER A 93 -13.43 -30.85 -2.59
CA SER A 93 -14.62 -31.68 -2.77
C SER A 93 -14.25 -33.16 -2.90
N ALA A 94 -13.26 -33.49 -3.72
CA ALA A 94 -12.80 -34.86 -3.90
C ALA A 94 -12.23 -35.45 -2.59
N ALA A 95 -11.41 -34.68 -1.87
CA ALA A 95 -10.77 -35.11 -0.63
C ALA A 95 -11.75 -35.30 0.54
N LEU A 96 -12.83 -34.51 0.58
CA LEU A 96 -13.75 -34.47 1.72
C LEU A 96 -15.01 -35.32 1.55
N GLY A 97 -15.18 -35.96 0.39
CA GLY A 97 -16.30 -36.86 0.13
C GLY A 97 -17.48 -36.21 -0.59
N GLY A 98 -17.21 -35.21 -1.45
CA GLY A 98 -18.20 -34.52 -2.28
C GLY A 98 -18.67 -33.20 -1.70
N ARG A 99 -19.36 -32.40 -2.52
CA ARG A 99 -19.83 -31.04 -2.17
C ARG A 99 -20.91 -31.02 -1.09
N GLU A 100 -21.61 -32.14 -0.90
CA GLU A 100 -22.63 -32.28 0.14
C GLU A 100 -22.09 -32.75 1.49
N SER A 101 -20.81 -33.14 1.55
CA SER A 101 -20.17 -33.63 2.77
C SER A 101 -20.06 -32.54 3.83
N GLU A 102 -20.12 -32.93 5.11
CA GLU A 102 -19.88 -32.02 6.24
C GLU A 102 -18.48 -31.41 6.18
N GLY A 103 -17.50 -32.16 5.66
CA GLY A 103 -16.16 -31.67 5.40
C GLY A 103 -16.14 -30.50 4.44
N PHE A 104 -16.78 -30.63 3.28
CA PHE A 104 -16.82 -29.55 2.30
C PHE A 104 -17.62 -28.34 2.80
N LYS A 105 -18.74 -28.58 3.48
CA LYS A 105 -19.59 -27.51 4.04
C LYS A 105 -18.90 -26.73 5.17
N ALA A 106 -17.95 -27.34 5.89
CA ALA A 106 -17.12 -26.62 6.85
C ALA A 106 -16.19 -25.57 6.21
N PHE A 107 -15.75 -25.79 4.96
CA PHE A 107 -14.99 -24.80 4.18
C PHE A 107 -15.89 -23.85 3.40
N PHE A 108 -17.11 -24.25 3.04
CA PHE A 108 -18.00 -23.48 2.19
C PHE A 108 -19.44 -23.46 2.73
N PRO A 109 -19.69 -22.89 3.91
CA PRO A 109 -21.00 -22.95 4.56
C PRO A 109 -22.11 -22.31 3.73
N ASN A 110 -21.82 -21.24 2.99
CA ASN A 110 -22.72 -20.62 2.01
C ASN A 110 -22.12 -20.62 0.60
N GLY A 111 -21.26 -21.61 0.28
CA GLY A 111 -20.54 -21.64 -0.99
C GLY A 111 -19.44 -20.57 -1.12
N LEU A 112 -19.01 -20.30 -2.36
CA LEU A 112 -17.99 -19.26 -2.64
C LEU A 112 -18.48 -17.83 -2.35
N ALA A 113 -19.80 -17.62 -2.25
CA ALA A 113 -20.39 -16.31 -1.98
C ALA A 113 -19.93 -15.71 -0.64
N THR A 114 -19.61 -16.56 0.34
CA THR A 114 -19.03 -16.16 1.64
C THR A 114 -17.74 -15.35 1.49
N TYR A 115 -16.99 -15.57 0.41
CA TYR A 115 -15.67 -14.97 0.19
C TYR A 115 -15.70 -13.80 -0.78
N TYR A 116 -16.71 -13.73 -1.65
CA TYR A 116 -16.82 -12.72 -2.72
C TYR A 116 -17.12 -11.32 -2.19
N ASN A 117 -17.93 -11.21 -1.12
CA ASN A 117 -18.31 -9.94 -0.50
C ASN A 117 -17.92 -9.92 0.99
N LEU A 118 -16.76 -10.48 1.34
CA LEU A 118 -16.34 -10.61 2.73
C LEU A 118 -16.09 -9.22 3.36
N PRO A 119 -16.95 -8.74 4.28
CA PRO A 119 -16.71 -7.44 4.89
C PRO A 119 -15.50 -7.54 5.85
N LYS A 120 -14.66 -6.51 5.86
CA LYS A 120 -13.40 -6.46 6.61
C LYS A 120 -13.56 -6.76 8.12
N ARG A 121 -14.75 -6.48 8.68
CA ARG A 121 -15.11 -6.78 10.08
C ARG A 121 -15.31 -8.28 10.35
N GLU A 122 -15.74 -9.05 9.35
CA GLU A 122 -16.06 -10.48 9.46
C GLU A 122 -14.90 -11.38 9.01
N ALA A 123 -13.97 -10.84 8.21
CA ALA A 123 -12.78 -11.55 7.74
C ALA A 123 -11.98 -12.30 8.83
N PRO A 124 -11.74 -11.77 10.06
CA PRO A 124 -11.06 -12.52 11.11
C PRO A 124 -11.82 -13.78 11.56
N ALA A 125 -13.15 -13.72 11.58
CA ALA A 125 -13.98 -14.87 11.96
C ALA A 125 -13.97 -15.92 10.85
N VAL A 126 -14.02 -15.49 9.58
CA VAL A 126 -13.95 -16.38 8.42
C VAL A 126 -12.58 -17.05 8.29
N MET A 127 -11.48 -16.34 8.55
CA MET A 127 -10.14 -16.95 8.55
C MET A 127 -9.97 -17.99 9.66
N ARG A 128 -10.45 -17.70 10.87
CA ARG A 128 -10.44 -18.70 11.97
C ARG A 128 -11.28 -19.92 11.66
N ALA A 129 -12.46 -19.73 11.06
CA ALA A 129 -13.31 -20.84 10.64
C ALA A 129 -12.62 -21.70 9.57
N LEU A 130 -11.90 -21.08 8.64
CA LEU A 130 -11.09 -21.78 7.64
C LEU A 130 -9.97 -22.60 8.31
N THR A 131 -9.18 -22.00 9.20
CA THR A 131 -8.13 -22.70 9.97
C THR A 131 -8.70 -23.86 10.79
N GLN A 132 -9.84 -23.65 11.43
CA GLN A 132 -10.52 -24.70 12.19
C GLN A 132 -10.95 -25.86 11.29
N ALA A 133 -11.48 -25.58 10.11
CA ALA A 133 -11.84 -26.60 9.12
C ALA A 133 -10.60 -27.37 8.62
N VAL A 134 -9.48 -26.66 8.33
CA VAL A 134 -8.20 -27.29 7.96
C VAL A 134 -7.72 -28.25 9.05
N ASN A 135 -7.73 -27.83 10.31
CA ASN A 135 -7.25 -28.66 11.42
C ASN A 135 -8.16 -29.88 11.63
N THR A 136 -9.48 -29.69 11.55
CA THR A 136 -10.48 -30.74 11.75
C THR A 136 -10.40 -31.82 10.67
N TYR A 137 -10.19 -31.43 9.41
CA TYR A 137 -10.13 -32.35 8.27
C TYR A 137 -8.70 -32.63 7.77
N SER A 138 -7.69 -32.27 8.57
CA SER A 138 -6.27 -32.31 8.20
C SER A 138 -5.79 -33.68 7.70
N ALA A 139 -6.35 -34.77 8.22
CA ALA A 139 -6.03 -36.15 7.81
C ALA A 139 -6.47 -36.49 6.38
N ARG A 140 -7.46 -35.76 5.85
CA ARG A 140 -8.00 -35.96 4.48
C ARG A 140 -7.39 -35.01 3.47
N LEU A 141 -6.66 -33.99 3.92
CA LEU A 141 -6.04 -32.98 3.07
C LEU A 141 -4.56 -33.31 2.82
N ASP A 142 -4.09 -33.02 1.62
CA ASP A 142 -2.66 -33.07 1.28
C ASP A 142 -1.88 -31.94 1.98
N ALA A 143 -0.56 -32.12 2.07
CA ALA A 143 0.33 -31.19 2.78
C ALA A 143 0.37 -29.79 2.15
N GLU A 144 0.25 -29.69 0.82
CA GLU A 144 0.30 -28.43 0.09
C GLU A 144 -0.96 -27.60 0.36
N THR A 145 -2.14 -28.23 0.29
CA THR A 145 -3.42 -27.60 0.59
C THR A 145 -3.49 -27.11 2.03
N LYS A 146 -2.95 -27.88 2.99
CA LYS A 146 -2.83 -27.45 4.40
C LYS A 146 -1.96 -26.21 4.55
N SER A 147 -0.76 -26.22 3.97
CA SER A 147 0.18 -25.10 4.05
C SER A 147 -0.41 -23.81 3.47
N VAL A 148 -1.08 -23.91 2.32
CA VAL A 148 -1.67 -22.75 1.65
C VAL A 148 -2.84 -22.17 2.45
N LEU A 149 -3.73 -23.02 2.99
CA LEU A 149 -4.91 -22.55 3.72
C LEU A 149 -4.54 -21.97 5.10
N LEU A 150 -3.55 -22.54 5.80
CA LEU A 150 -3.07 -21.99 7.06
C LEU A 150 -2.31 -20.65 6.88
N GLY A 151 -1.58 -20.51 5.77
CA GLY A 151 -0.87 -19.26 5.46
C GLY A 151 -1.79 -18.05 5.24
N LEU A 152 -3.07 -18.25 4.91
CA LEU A 152 -4.05 -17.16 4.72
C LEU A 152 -4.38 -16.43 6.02
N GLU A 153 -4.39 -17.11 7.17
CA GLU A 153 -4.64 -16.48 8.47
C GLU A 153 -3.43 -15.62 8.92
N GLU A 154 -2.21 -16.11 8.67
CA GLU A 154 -0.98 -15.36 8.94
C GLU A 154 -0.89 -14.11 8.04
N GLU A 155 -1.21 -14.26 6.76
CA GLU A 155 -1.26 -13.16 5.80
C GLU A 155 -2.30 -12.11 6.18
N TRP A 156 -3.51 -12.53 6.57
CA TRP A 156 -4.55 -11.63 7.10
C TRP A 156 -4.08 -10.88 8.37
N THR A 157 -3.46 -11.61 9.31
CA THR A 157 -2.97 -11.04 10.57
C THR A 157 -1.84 -10.05 10.33
N ARG A 158 -0.98 -10.30 9.34
CA ARG A 158 0.06 -9.36 8.90
C ARG A 158 -0.53 -8.09 8.29
N VAL A 159 -1.47 -8.24 7.35
CA VAL A 159 -2.14 -7.11 6.68
C VAL A 159 -2.92 -6.24 7.70
N ARG A 160 -3.56 -6.87 8.69
CA ARG A 160 -4.38 -6.19 9.71
C ARG A 160 -3.58 -5.71 10.93
N GLY A 161 -2.47 -6.38 11.27
CA GLY A 161 -1.55 -5.99 12.33
C GLY A 161 -0.78 -4.70 12.00
N ALA A 162 -0.43 -4.52 10.73
CA ALA A 162 0.08 -3.26 10.20
C ALA A 162 -0.93 -2.10 10.36
N GLN A 163 -2.23 -2.40 10.29
CA GLN A 163 -3.31 -1.42 10.43
C GLN A 163 -3.62 -1.07 11.90
N GLN A 164 -3.51 -2.02 12.83
CA GLN A 164 -3.86 -1.80 14.25
C GLN A 164 -2.75 -1.17 15.10
N LYS A 165 -1.47 -1.44 14.79
CA LYS A 165 -0.34 -0.82 15.51
C LYS A 165 -0.29 0.70 15.28
N LYS A 166 -0.77 1.17 14.12
CA LYS A 166 -0.89 2.58 13.74
C LYS A 166 -1.99 3.36 14.49
N MET A 167 -2.98 2.70 15.10
CA MET A 167 -3.99 3.40 15.92
C MET A 167 -3.51 3.73 17.35
N GLY A 168 -2.52 3.01 17.88
CA GLY A 168 -2.03 3.19 19.25
C GLY A 168 -1.04 4.34 19.42
N GLU A 169 -0.29 4.70 18.37
CA GLU A 169 0.78 5.71 18.44
C GLU A 169 0.30 7.16 18.17
N VAL A 170 -0.93 7.35 17.68
CA VAL A 170 -1.49 8.68 17.35
C VAL A 170 -1.85 9.52 18.59
N ALA A 171 -1.88 8.92 19.79
CA ALA A 171 -2.37 9.61 21.00
C ALA A 171 -1.31 10.44 21.76
N THR A 172 -0.01 10.35 21.46
CA THR A 172 1.02 11.04 22.27
C THR A 172 2.10 11.71 21.42
N GLY A 173 2.15 13.05 21.49
CA GLY A 173 3.29 13.82 20.99
C GLY A 173 2.94 15.21 20.47
N LYS A 174 2.59 16.14 21.37
CA LYS A 174 2.61 17.60 21.10
C LYS A 174 4.02 18.12 21.37
N VAL A 175 4.90 18.04 20.39
CA VAL A 175 6.12 18.84 20.26
C VAL A 175 6.10 19.31 18.81
N LYS A 176 6.16 20.62 18.55
CA LYS A 176 5.99 21.29 17.22
C LYS A 176 6.25 20.32 16.05
N LYS A 177 5.22 19.59 15.63
CA LYS A 177 5.33 18.58 14.60
C LYS A 177 5.44 19.34 13.29
N MET A 178 6.51 19.13 12.54
CA MET A 178 6.49 19.41 11.11
C MET A 178 5.23 18.78 10.54
N THR A 179 4.55 19.47 9.64
CA THR A 179 3.39 18.93 8.93
C THR A 179 3.80 17.67 8.17
N ALA A 180 2.86 16.75 7.92
CA ALA A 180 3.10 15.60 7.04
C ALA A 180 3.80 15.97 5.73
N ARG A 181 3.41 17.10 5.15
CA ARG A 181 4.00 17.62 3.92
C ARG A 181 5.48 17.96 4.08
N GLU A 182 5.84 18.77 5.08
CA GLU A 182 7.23 19.19 5.31
C GLU A 182 8.15 17.98 5.54
N GLN A 183 7.65 16.96 6.24
CA GLN A 183 8.42 15.72 6.47
C GLN A 183 8.62 14.91 5.19
N LEU A 184 7.61 14.87 4.32
CA LEU A 184 7.73 14.22 3.02
C LEU A 184 8.71 14.96 2.10
N GLU A 185 8.62 16.29 2.06
CA GLU A 185 9.56 17.12 1.30
C GLU A 185 11.00 16.91 1.76
N GLU A 186 11.24 16.85 3.08
CA GLU A 186 12.57 16.58 3.64
C GLU A 186 13.06 15.16 3.32
N ALA A 187 12.20 14.15 3.47
CA ALA A 187 12.55 12.76 3.16
C ALA A 187 12.93 12.57 1.68
N LEU A 188 12.17 13.17 0.76
CA LEU A 188 12.46 13.15 -0.67
C LEU A 188 13.77 13.87 -1.00
N TRP A 189 14.03 15.01 -0.36
CA TRP A 189 15.29 15.72 -0.56
C TRP A 189 16.50 14.91 -0.09
N ASN A 190 16.41 14.32 1.10
CA ASN A 190 17.45 13.46 1.64
C ASN A 190 17.68 12.22 0.74
N ALA A 191 16.62 11.64 0.18
CA ALA A 191 16.75 10.56 -0.80
C ALA A 191 17.55 11.00 -2.04
N CYS A 192 17.25 12.18 -2.60
CA CYS A 192 18.02 12.74 -3.72
C CYS A 192 19.49 12.97 -3.36
N LEU A 193 19.78 13.50 -2.15
CA LEU A 193 21.13 13.73 -1.69
C LEU A 193 21.94 12.44 -1.57
N VAL A 194 21.34 11.37 -1.04
CA VAL A 194 22.01 10.06 -0.90
C VAL A 194 22.30 9.44 -2.27
N VAL A 195 21.35 9.51 -3.21
CA VAL A 195 21.56 9.03 -4.59
C VAL A 195 22.67 9.84 -5.28
N LEU A 196 22.65 11.17 -5.16
CA LEU A 196 23.66 12.05 -5.74
C LEU A 196 25.04 11.80 -5.14
N ALA A 197 25.11 11.56 -3.83
CA ALA A 197 26.36 11.26 -3.15
C ALA A 197 27.00 9.96 -3.63
N LYS A 198 26.19 8.94 -3.97
CA LYS A 198 26.67 7.66 -4.51
C LYS A 198 27.06 7.75 -6.00
N TYR A 199 26.31 8.49 -6.80
CA TYR A 199 26.45 8.55 -8.26
C TYR A 199 26.95 9.92 -8.75
N GLN A 200 28.00 10.45 -8.10
CA GLN A 200 28.59 11.73 -8.46
C GLN A 200 29.09 11.74 -9.91
N GLY A 201 28.74 12.79 -10.65
CA GLY A 201 29.09 12.92 -12.08
C GLY A 201 28.31 12.02 -13.03
N GLN A 202 27.30 11.28 -12.54
CA GLN A 202 26.47 10.37 -13.33
C GLN A 202 24.98 10.79 -13.29
N PRO A 203 24.61 11.92 -13.93
CA PRO A 203 23.27 12.48 -13.84
C PRO A 203 22.18 11.52 -14.34
N GLU A 204 22.44 10.78 -15.43
CA GLU A 204 21.48 9.79 -15.96
C GLU A 204 21.17 8.68 -14.96
N LYS A 205 22.17 8.26 -14.18
CA LYS A 205 21.99 7.24 -13.16
C LYS A 205 21.17 7.79 -11.99
N CYS A 206 21.42 9.03 -11.57
CA CYS A 206 20.60 9.69 -10.56
C CYS A 206 19.13 9.84 -11.01
N LEU A 207 18.91 10.28 -12.25
CA LEU A 207 17.58 10.47 -12.83
C LEU A 207 16.81 9.15 -12.97
N SER A 208 17.49 8.02 -13.12
CA SER A 208 16.82 6.71 -13.22
C SER A 208 15.99 6.32 -11.98
N TYR A 209 16.26 6.95 -10.83
CA TYR A 209 15.54 6.75 -9.57
C TYR A 209 14.36 7.72 -9.37
N PHE A 210 14.27 8.81 -10.15
CA PHE A 210 13.33 9.91 -9.90
C PHE A 210 12.57 10.33 -11.16
N ARG A 211 11.24 10.26 -11.12
CA ARG A 211 10.37 10.63 -12.25
C ARG A 211 9.68 11.97 -12.02
N GLU A 212 10.32 13.06 -12.46
CA GLU A 212 9.85 14.44 -12.20
C GLU A 212 8.41 14.72 -12.71
N HIS A 213 7.96 14.08 -13.80
CA HIS A 213 6.61 14.32 -14.35
C HIS A 213 5.49 14.02 -13.34
N LEU A 214 5.71 13.08 -12.41
CA LEU A 214 4.74 12.75 -11.35
C LEU A 214 4.46 13.90 -10.39
N LEU A 215 5.37 14.88 -10.29
CA LEU A 215 5.18 16.09 -9.48
C LEU A 215 4.26 17.12 -10.17
N ARG A 216 4.07 17.04 -11.49
CA ARG A 216 3.38 18.07 -12.29
C ARG A 216 2.02 17.62 -12.84
N GLU A 217 1.82 16.34 -13.12
CA GLU A 217 0.59 15.85 -13.78
C GLU A 217 -0.70 16.09 -12.99
N LEU A 218 -0.63 16.16 -11.65
CA LEU A 218 -1.81 16.48 -10.80
C LEU A 218 -1.93 17.96 -10.42
N SER A 219 -0.92 18.78 -10.73
CA SER A 219 -0.97 20.23 -10.52
C SER A 219 -1.87 20.91 -11.57
N HIS A 220 -1.98 20.32 -12.76
CA HIS A 220 -2.79 20.84 -13.87
C HIS A 220 -4.26 20.39 -13.81
N ALA A 221 -4.55 19.16 -13.38
CA ALA A 221 -5.92 18.63 -13.33
C ALA A 221 -6.87 19.46 -12.44
N GLY A 222 -6.40 19.95 -11.28
CA GLY A 222 -7.20 20.81 -10.40
C GLY A 222 -7.34 22.26 -10.87
N ARG A 223 -6.56 22.70 -11.86
CA ARG A 223 -6.65 24.05 -12.44
C ARG A 223 -7.64 24.14 -13.61
N GLU A 224 -7.83 23.04 -14.33
CA GLU A 224 -8.79 22.98 -15.44
C GLU A 224 -10.23 22.84 -14.93
N GLU A 225 -10.48 22.03 -13.89
CA GLU A 225 -11.83 21.90 -13.28
C GLU A 225 -12.30 23.21 -12.60
N GLY A 226 -11.39 23.96 -11.97
CA GLY A 226 -11.73 25.25 -11.33
C GLY A 226 -11.89 26.43 -12.30
N ALA A 227 -11.46 26.29 -13.55
CA ALA A 227 -11.64 27.31 -14.58
C ALA A 227 -12.97 27.16 -15.32
N GLU A 228 -13.48 25.94 -15.49
CA GLU A 228 -14.79 25.69 -16.10
C GLU A 228 -15.97 26.06 -15.16
N GLU A 229 -15.83 25.91 -13.84
CA GLU A 229 -16.88 26.34 -12.90
C GLU A 229 -16.95 27.85 -12.66
N ALA A 230 -15.94 28.62 -13.09
CA ALA A 230 -15.92 30.08 -12.94
C ALA A 230 -16.45 30.85 -14.17
N GLU A 231 -16.70 30.15 -15.29
CA GLU A 231 -17.24 30.73 -16.53
C GLU A 231 -18.67 30.25 -16.88
N GLY A 232 -19.34 29.52 -15.96
CA GLY A 232 -20.71 29.03 -16.10
C GLY A 232 -21.79 29.89 -15.45
#